data_AF-A0A314ZDA0-F1
#
_entry.id   AF-A0A314ZDA0-F1
#
_cell.length_a   1.000
_cell.length_b   1.000
_cell.length_c   1.000
_cell.angle_alpha   90.00
_cell.angle_beta   90.00
_cell.angle_gamma   90.00
#
_symmetry.space_group_name_H-M   'P 1'
#
loop_
_entity.id
_entity.type
_entity.pdbx_description
1 polymer ?
#
loop_
_entity_poly.entity_id
_entity_poly.type
_entity_poly.pdbx_seq_one_letter_code
_entity_poly.pdbx_strand_id
1 'polypeptide(L)'
;MPDRNVVSWSSMIGAYSQIGCFEHGCFLFAMMLNEGIRPNRAAILNVMACVSRENQADEVCRVVVANGLDLDRSIQTAAVQMYARCRRIDVARGFFDKISDKDLVSWASMIEGYAQVDLPLEALELFKEMRVQGILPDLVALLSVIRACSNLASFQQARLIHGHNASKARCWCLGITAWGM
;
A
#
# COMPACT_ATOMS: atom_id res chain seq x y z
N MET A 1 18.02 -12.29 -33.34
CA MET A 1 17.56 -11.42 -32.23
C MET A 1 18.71 -11.30 -31.26
N PRO A 2 19.16 -10.10 -30.84
CA PRO A 2 20.27 -10.01 -29.90
C PRO A 2 19.82 -10.58 -28.55
N ASP A 3 20.70 -11.35 -27.90
CA ASP A 3 20.43 -12.08 -26.67
C ASP A 3 19.85 -11.14 -25.58
N ARG A 4 18.59 -11.36 -25.21
CA ARG A 4 17.96 -10.65 -24.10
C ARG A 4 18.60 -11.11 -22.80
N ASN A 5 19.47 -10.26 -22.23
CA ASN A 5 20.07 -10.51 -20.93
C ASN A 5 19.24 -9.88 -19.80
N VAL A 6 19.47 -10.31 -18.55
CA VAL A 6 18.75 -9.87 -17.34
C VAL A 6 18.67 -8.33 -17.22
N VAL A 7 19.72 -7.63 -17.65
CA VAL A 7 19.80 -6.16 -17.59
C VAL A 7 18.78 -5.53 -18.53
N SER A 8 18.65 -6.02 -19.76
CA SER A 8 17.65 -5.53 -20.73
C SER A 8 16.22 -5.67 -20.20
N TRP A 9 15.88 -6.81 -19.59
CA TRP A 9 14.59 -7.04 -18.94
C TRP A 9 14.36 -6.10 -17.76
N SER A 10 15.34 -5.94 -16.87
CA SER A 10 15.20 -5.06 -15.71
C SER A 10 14.97 -3.60 -16.12
N SER A 11 15.66 -3.13 -17.18
CA SER A 11 15.48 -1.79 -17.74
C SER A 11 14.09 -1.61 -18.36
N MET A 12 13.61 -2.60 -19.11
CA MET A 12 12.26 -2.55 -19.69
C MET A 12 11.18 -2.52 -18.61
N ILE A 13 11.23 -3.42 -17.63
CA ILE A 13 10.25 -3.46 -16.53
C ILE A 13 10.29 -2.16 -15.72
N GLY A 14 11.50 -1.62 -15.48
CA GLY A 14 11.67 -0.33 -14.80
C GLY A 14 11.03 0.82 -15.57
N ALA A 15 11.22 0.88 -16.89
CA ALA A 15 10.59 1.89 -17.74
C ALA A 15 9.05 1.83 -17.63
N TYR A 16 8.46 0.63 -17.70
CA TYR A 16 7.01 0.47 -17.57
C TYR A 16 6.47 0.81 -16.16
N SER A 17 7.24 0.56 -15.10
CA SER A 17 6.87 0.98 -13.74
C SER A 17 6.78 2.50 -13.60
N GLN A 18 7.68 3.24 -14.25
CA GLN A 18 7.74 4.71 -14.19
C GLN A 18 6.66 5.38 -15.04
N ILE A 19 6.26 4.73 -16.14
CA ILE A 19 5.23 5.24 -17.07
C ILE A 19 3.81 4.91 -16.58
N GLY A 20 3.66 4.09 -15.53
CA GLY A 20 2.36 3.71 -14.97
C GLY A 20 1.64 2.60 -15.75
N CYS A 21 2.31 1.98 -16.72
CA CYS A 21 1.79 0.87 -17.52
C CYS A 21 2.00 -0.47 -16.79
N PHE A 22 1.35 -0.59 -15.64
CA PHE A 22 1.53 -1.68 -14.68
C PHE A 22 1.32 -3.10 -15.25
N GLU A 23 0.30 -3.30 -16.09
CA GLU A 23 0.02 -4.62 -16.68
C GLU A 23 1.15 -5.11 -17.60
N HIS A 24 1.76 -4.22 -18.37
CA HIS A 24 2.84 -4.56 -19.28
C HIS A 24 4.13 -4.88 -18.52
N GLY A 25 4.41 -4.19 -17.41
CA GLY A 25 5.54 -4.50 -16.53
C GLY A 25 5.46 -5.90 -15.94
N CYS A 26 4.29 -6.30 -15.42
CA CYS A 26 4.04 -7.65 -14.93
C CYS A 26 4.11 -8.71 -16.04
N PHE A 27 3.59 -8.41 -17.23
CA PHE A 27 3.66 -9.31 -18.38
C PHE A 27 5.11 -9.60 -18.80
N LEU A 28 5.95 -8.55 -18.89
CA LEU A 28 7.37 -8.71 -19.23
C LEU A 28 8.12 -9.52 -18.17
N PHE A 29 7.79 -9.36 -16.89
CA PHE A 29 8.36 -10.18 -15.83
C PHE A 29 7.94 -11.65 -15.95
N ALA A 30 6.66 -11.93 -16.25
CA ALA A 30 6.19 -13.30 -16.47
C ALA A 30 6.90 -13.96 -17.68
N MET A 31 7.11 -13.19 -18.76
CA MET A 31 7.88 -13.66 -19.92
C MET A 31 9.33 -14.00 -19.56
N MET A 32 9.99 -13.16 -18.76
CA MET A 32 11.35 -13.42 -18.27
C MET A 32 11.44 -14.73 -17.48
N LEU A 33 10.44 -15.02 -16.63
CA LEU A 33 10.37 -16.29 -15.89
C LEU A 33 10.13 -17.49 -16.81
N ASN A 34 9.27 -17.36 -17.81
CA ASN A 34 8.99 -18.41 -18.80
C ASN A 34 10.21 -18.75 -19.67
N GLU A 35 11.08 -17.77 -19.93
CA GLU A 35 12.36 -17.98 -20.61
C GLU A 35 13.43 -18.62 -19.70
N GLY A 36 13.10 -18.93 -18.44
CA GLY A 36 14.02 -19.53 -17.47
C GLY A 36 15.09 -18.55 -16.97
N ILE A 37 14.91 -17.25 -17.21
CA ILE A 37 15.88 -16.23 -16.82
C ILE A 37 15.64 -15.84 -15.36
N ARG A 38 16.63 -16.06 -14.51
CA ARG A 38 16.54 -15.71 -13.09
C ARG A 38 16.51 -14.17 -12.92
N PRO A 39 15.48 -13.61 -12.27
CA PRO A 39 15.40 -12.18 -12.05
C PRO A 39 16.43 -11.71 -11.03
N ASN A 40 17.06 -10.56 -11.31
CA ASN A 40 17.93 -9.90 -10.35
C ASN A 40 17.13 -8.98 -9.42
N ARG A 41 17.80 -8.44 -8.41
CA ARG A 41 17.22 -7.50 -7.43
C ARG A 41 16.47 -6.34 -8.08
N ALA A 42 17.02 -5.75 -9.14
CA ALA A 42 16.40 -4.61 -9.82
C ALA A 42 15.10 -5.00 -10.54
N ALA A 43 15.09 -6.12 -11.26
CA ALA A 43 13.88 -6.64 -11.92
C ALA A 43 12.76 -6.92 -10.91
N ILE A 44 13.10 -7.46 -9.74
CA ILE A 44 12.15 -7.75 -8.67
C ILE A 44 11.58 -6.45 -8.06
N LEU A 45 12.41 -5.45 -7.78
CA LEU A 45 11.94 -4.14 -7.33
C LEU A 45 11.01 -3.47 -8.35
N ASN A 46 11.38 -3.52 -9.63
CA ASN A 46 10.60 -2.91 -10.70
C ASN A 46 9.25 -3.61 -10.92
N VAL A 47 9.17 -4.94 -10.81
CA VAL A 47 7.88 -5.63 -10.92
C VAL A 47 7.01 -5.39 -9.68
N MET A 48 7.58 -5.32 -8.47
CA MET A 48 6.80 -4.99 -7.26
C MET A 48 6.11 -3.63 -7.41
N ALA A 49 6.78 -2.63 -8.01
CA ALA A 49 6.16 -1.34 -8.33
C ALA A 49 4.99 -1.44 -9.33
N CYS A 50 4.94 -2.47 -10.17
CA CYS A 50 3.86 -2.71 -11.13
C CYS A 50 2.67 -3.50 -10.56
N VAL A 51 2.83 -4.19 -9.44
CA VAL A 51 1.77 -5.05 -8.92
C VAL A 51 0.69 -4.23 -8.19
N SER A 52 -0.54 -4.37 -8.66
CA SER A 52 -1.74 -3.78 -8.03
C SER A 52 -2.83 -4.80 -7.71
N ARG A 53 -2.73 -6.05 -8.20
CA ARG A 53 -3.71 -7.13 -7.96
C ARG A 53 -3.17 -8.13 -6.93
N GLU A 54 -4.03 -8.58 -6.01
CA GLU A 54 -3.65 -9.51 -4.93
C GLU A 54 -2.99 -10.80 -5.42
N ASN A 55 -3.56 -11.45 -6.44
CA ASN A 55 -3.04 -12.71 -6.97
C ASN A 55 -1.61 -12.58 -7.53
N GLN A 56 -1.22 -11.38 -8.00
CA GLN A 56 0.12 -11.13 -8.53
C GLN A 56 1.13 -10.84 -7.42
N ALA A 57 0.70 -10.26 -6.30
CA ALA A 57 1.58 -9.92 -5.18
C ALA A 57 2.19 -11.18 -4.55
N ASP A 58 1.38 -12.20 -4.29
CA ASP A 58 1.84 -13.45 -3.68
C ASP A 58 2.80 -14.21 -4.61
N GLU A 59 2.58 -14.16 -5.92
CA GLU A 59 3.50 -14.75 -6.89
C GLU A 59 4.87 -14.06 -6.89
N VAL A 60 4.89 -12.72 -6.90
CA VAL A 60 6.14 -11.97 -6.83
C VAL A 60 6.87 -12.24 -5.50
N CYS A 61 6.15 -12.39 -4.39
CA CYS A 61 6.75 -12.76 -3.12
C CYS A 61 7.34 -14.18 -3.10
N ARG A 62 6.73 -15.16 -3.79
CA ARG A 62 7.37 -16.48 -3.98
C ARG A 62 8.71 -16.35 -4.70
N VAL A 63 8.77 -15.49 -5.73
CA VAL A 63 10.01 -15.22 -6.46
C VAL A 63 11.05 -14.52 -5.59
N VAL A 64 10.66 -13.59 -4.71
CA VAL A 64 11.56 -12.95 -3.74
C VAL A 64 12.24 -13.99 -2.85
N VAL A 65 11.47 -14.92 -2.27
CA VAL A 65 12.00 -15.97 -1.39
C VAL A 65 12.91 -16.94 -2.17
N ALA A 66 12.50 -17.36 -3.37
CA ALA A 66 13.32 -18.21 -4.24
C ALA A 66 14.66 -17.55 -4.65
N ASN A 67 14.74 -16.22 -4.60
CA ASN A 67 15.97 -15.48 -4.87
C ASN A 67 16.79 -15.16 -3.61
N GLY A 68 16.31 -15.53 -2.41
CA GLY A 68 16.99 -15.25 -1.14
C GLY A 68 17.05 -13.77 -0.80
N LEU A 69 16.06 -13.00 -1.25
CA LEU A 69 15.98 -11.53 -1.07
C LEU A 69 14.94 -11.11 -0.03
N ASP A 70 14.39 -12.06 0.73
CA ASP A 70 13.33 -11.85 1.73
C ASP A 70 13.78 -11.01 2.94
N LEU A 71 15.08 -10.94 3.19
CA LEU A 71 15.70 -10.11 4.24
C LEU A 71 16.26 -8.78 3.72
N ASP A 72 16.20 -8.51 2.41
CA ASP A 72 16.68 -7.25 1.85
C ASP A 72 15.71 -6.11 2.23
N ARG A 73 16.22 -5.09 2.92
CA ARG A 73 15.42 -3.95 3.41
C ARG A 73 14.62 -3.27 2.30
N SER A 74 15.23 -2.99 1.14
CA SER A 74 14.51 -2.32 0.07
C SER A 74 13.42 -3.20 -0.52
N ILE A 75 13.65 -4.52 -0.59
CA ILE A 75 12.64 -5.49 -1.02
C ILE A 75 11.48 -5.53 -0.02
N GLN A 76 11.76 -5.58 1.28
CA GLN A 76 10.74 -5.54 2.32
C GLN A 76 9.94 -4.23 2.28
N THR A 77 10.59 -3.08 2.16
CA THR A 77 9.91 -1.78 2.00
C THR A 77 9.06 -1.73 0.72
N ALA A 78 9.55 -2.27 -0.40
CA ALA A 78 8.77 -2.35 -1.63
C ALA A 78 7.58 -3.34 -1.50
N ALA A 79 7.73 -4.43 -0.74
CA ALA A 79 6.65 -5.34 -0.44
C ALA A 79 5.55 -4.66 0.41
N VAL A 80 5.92 -3.80 1.37
CA VAL A 80 4.96 -2.96 2.11
C VAL A 80 4.12 -2.11 1.14
N GLN A 81 4.78 -1.40 0.23
CA GLN A 81 4.09 -0.56 -0.78
C GLN A 81 3.23 -1.37 -1.75
N MET A 82 3.70 -2.55 -2.16
CA MET A 82 2.96 -3.46 -3.03
C MET A 82 1.69 -3.97 -2.36
N TYR A 83 1.79 -4.53 -1.15
CA TYR A 83 0.64 -5.07 -0.44
C TYR A 83 -0.35 -3.99 0.01
N ALA A 84 0.14 -2.79 0.37
CA ALA A 84 -0.72 -1.64 0.64
C ALA A 84 -1.58 -1.26 -0.57
N ARG A 85 -1.00 -1.19 -1.78
CA ARG A 85 -1.76 -0.94 -3.02
C ARG A 85 -2.74 -2.05 -3.36
N CYS A 86 -2.41 -3.29 -3.03
CA CYS A 86 -3.33 -4.43 -3.13
C CYS A 86 -4.39 -4.45 -2.02
N ARG A 87 -4.48 -3.43 -1.16
CA ARG A 87 -5.38 -3.34 0.00
C ARG A 87 -5.23 -4.46 1.04
N ARG A 88 -4.13 -5.23 1.01
CA ARG A 88 -3.77 -6.26 2.01
C ARG A 88 -2.85 -5.68 3.07
N ILE A 89 -3.38 -4.74 3.85
CA ILE A 89 -2.61 -3.94 4.80
C ILE A 89 -2.05 -4.77 5.96
N ASP A 90 -2.72 -5.87 6.32
CA ASP A 90 -2.28 -6.87 7.29
C ASP A 90 -0.95 -7.52 6.89
N VAL A 91 -0.83 -7.91 5.63
CA VAL A 91 0.41 -8.48 5.08
C VAL A 91 1.49 -7.42 4.98
N ALA A 92 1.14 -6.22 4.52
CA ALA A 92 2.07 -5.08 4.49
C ALA A 92 2.65 -4.79 5.88
N ARG A 93 1.82 -4.79 6.92
CA ARG A 93 2.27 -4.63 8.31
C ARG A 93 3.25 -5.72 8.72
N GLY A 94 2.97 -6.98 8.38
CA GLY A 94 3.86 -8.10 8.67
C GLY A 94 5.25 -7.97 8.02
N PHE A 95 5.33 -7.41 6.81
CA PHE A 95 6.62 -7.08 6.19
C PHE A 95 7.31 -5.92 6.91
N PHE A 96 6.58 -4.85 7.19
CA PHE A 96 7.10 -3.70 7.91
C PHE A 96 7.70 -4.10 9.27
N ASP A 97 7.01 -4.94 10.04
CA ASP A 97 7.48 -5.43 11.33
C ASP A 97 8.82 -6.14 11.26
N LYS A 98 9.03 -6.95 10.21
CA LYS A 98 10.26 -7.71 9.98
C LYS A 98 11.44 -6.87 9.52
N ILE A 99 11.22 -5.62 9.08
CA ILE A 99 12.32 -4.72 8.69
C ILE A 99 13.20 -4.44 9.90
N SER A 100 14.45 -4.89 9.81
CA SER A 100 15.50 -4.57 10.76
C SER A 100 16.07 -3.19 10.46
N ASP A 101 16.15 -2.32 11.48
CA ASP A 101 16.63 -0.93 11.35
C ASP A 101 15.82 -0.15 10.29
N LYS A 102 14.57 0.15 10.66
CA LYS A 102 13.60 0.87 9.83
C LYS A 102 14.07 2.30 9.57
N ASP A 103 14.21 2.66 8.30
CA ASP A 103 14.53 4.01 7.86
C ASP A 103 13.28 4.83 7.53
N LEU A 104 13.47 6.13 7.28
CA LEU A 104 12.41 7.06 6.89
C LEU A 104 11.51 6.49 5.78
N VAL A 105 12.08 5.84 4.76
CA VAL A 105 11.32 5.32 3.62
C VAL A 105 10.39 4.19 4.05
N SER A 106 10.85 3.28 4.91
CA SER A 106 10.02 2.21 5.45
C SER A 106 8.86 2.73 6.29
N TRP A 107 9.10 3.73 7.17
CA TRP A 107 8.05 4.38 7.96
C TRP A 107 7.04 5.11 7.09
N ALA A 108 7.52 5.96 6.18
CA ALA A 108 6.66 6.73 5.28
C ALA A 108 5.78 5.80 4.42
N SER A 109 6.34 4.69 3.92
CA SER A 109 5.60 3.71 3.11
C SER A 109 4.43 3.08 3.87
N MET A 110 4.64 2.71 5.13
CA MET A 110 3.58 2.10 5.94
C MET A 110 2.51 3.12 6.38
N ILE A 111 2.92 4.34 6.74
CA ILE A 111 2.01 5.45 7.05
C ILE A 111 1.13 5.77 5.83
N GLU A 112 1.74 5.86 4.65
CA GLU A 112 1.01 6.04 3.39
C GLU A 112 0.04 4.90 3.15
N GLY A 113 0.48 3.66 3.34
CA GLY A 113 -0.35 2.47 3.17
C GLY A 113 -1.61 2.51 4.03
N TYR A 114 -1.49 2.80 5.33
CA TYR A 114 -2.65 2.95 6.23
C TYR A 114 -3.60 4.06 5.77
N ALA A 115 -3.04 5.20 5.37
CA ALA A 115 -3.85 6.29 4.85
C ALA A 115 -4.56 5.89 3.52
N GLN A 116 -3.97 5.02 2.67
CA GLN A 116 -4.58 4.54 1.40
C GLN A 116 -5.76 3.60 1.61
N VAL A 117 -5.78 2.84 2.71
CA VAL A 117 -6.85 1.87 3.02
C VAL A 117 -7.87 2.39 4.02
N ASP A 118 -7.95 3.71 4.20
CA ASP A 118 -8.89 4.40 5.10
C ASP A 118 -8.77 3.97 6.58
N LEU A 119 -7.53 3.73 7.03
CA LEU A 119 -7.16 3.46 8.42
C LEU A 119 -6.36 4.64 9.02
N PRO A 120 -7.01 5.80 9.24
CA PRO A 120 -6.30 7.03 9.59
C PRO A 120 -5.76 7.03 11.03
N LEU A 121 -6.34 6.26 11.95
CA LEU A 121 -5.87 6.21 13.33
C LEU A 121 -4.54 5.47 13.42
N GLU A 122 -4.43 4.35 12.73
CA GLU A 122 -3.23 3.53 12.60
C GLU A 122 -2.08 4.32 11.94
N ALA A 123 -2.39 5.12 10.91
CA ALA A 123 -1.42 6.02 10.29
C ALA A 123 -0.87 7.07 11.28
N LEU A 124 -1.76 7.65 12.11
CA LEU A 124 -1.38 8.67 13.10
C LEU A 124 -0.60 8.09 14.26
N GLU A 125 -0.95 6.89 14.72
CA GLU A 125 -0.21 6.16 15.74
C GLU A 125 1.20 5.82 15.25
N LEU A 126 1.31 5.33 14.01
CA LEU A 126 2.60 4.99 13.42
C LEU A 126 3.49 6.23 13.22
N PHE A 127 2.90 7.36 12.83
CA PHE A 127 3.62 8.63 12.75
C PHE A 127 4.14 9.12 14.10
N LYS A 128 3.37 8.92 15.18
CA LYS A 128 3.86 9.24 16.55
C LYS A 128 5.04 8.33 16.92
N GLU A 129 4.93 7.04 16.64
CA GLU A 129 5.99 6.06 16.90
C GLU A 129 7.28 6.43 16.14
N MET A 130 7.18 6.75 14.85
CA MET A 130 8.29 7.23 14.02
C MET A 130 9.04 8.41 14.67
N ARG A 131 8.29 9.38 15.20
CA ARG A 131 8.88 10.56 15.88
C ARG A 131 9.53 10.21 17.21
N VAL A 132 8.95 9.28 17.96
CA VAL A 132 9.53 8.78 19.23
C VAL A 132 10.86 8.06 18.96
N GLN A 133 10.97 7.35 17.84
CA GLN A 133 12.21 6.72 17.38
C GLN A 133 13.26 7.73 16.83
N GLY A 134 12.98 9.03 16.90
CA GLY A 134 13.90 10.09 16.47
C GLY A 134 14.00 10.25 14.95
N ILE A 135 13.11 9.63 14.17
CA ILE A 135 13.12 9.72 12.71
C ILE A 135 12.31 10.94 12.29
N LEU A 136 12.97 11.88 11.61
CA LEU A 136 12.32 13.11 11.15
C LEU A 136 11.47 12.83 9.91
N PRO A 137 10.17 13.16 9.91
CA PRO A 137 9.31 12.97 8.75
C PRO A 137 9.66 13.92 7.62
N ASP A 138 9.58 13.42 6.39
CA ASP A 138 9.70 14.19 5.17
C ASP A 138 8.33 14.65 4.65
N LEU A 139 8.33 15.33 3.50
CA LEU A 139 7.11 15.81 2.86
C LEU A 139 6.14 14.66 2.54
N VAL A 140 6.65 13.48 2.14
CA VAL A 140 5.82 12.32 1.79
C VAL A 140 5.08 11.78 3.02
N ALA A 141 5.79 11.60 4.14
CA ALA A 141 5.19 11.19 5.40
C ALA A 141 4.17 12.22 5.90
N LEU A 142 4.49 13.53 5.83
CA LEU A 142 3.59 14.60 6.25
C LEU A 142 2.31 14.66 5.41
N LEU A 143 2.42 14.57 4.08
CA LEU A 143 1.25 14.54 3.19
C LEU A 143 0.36 13.32 3.44
N SER A 144 0.96 12.17 3.73
CA SER A 144 0.23 10.95 4.08
C SER A 144 -0.56 11.10 5.39
N VAL A 145 0.04 11.74 6.39
CA VAL A 145 -0.62 12.07 7.67
C VAL A 145 -1.74 13.09 7.48
N ILE A 146 -1.53 14.12 6.67
CA ILE A 146 -2.56 15.11 6.35
C ILE A 146 -3.76 14.41 5.69
N ARG A 147 -3.52 13.52 4.74
CA ARG A 147 -4.56 12.72 4.10
C ARG A 147 -5.32 11.87 5.11
N ALA A 148 -4.64 11.20 6.03
CA ALA A 148 -5.28 10.44 7.11
C ALA A 148 -6.18 11.35 7.99
N CYS A 149 -5.69 12.52 8.39
CA CYS A 149 -6.48 13.51 9.14
C CYS A 149 -7.73 13.96 8.38
N SER A 150 -7.61 14.24 7.08
CA SER A 150 -8.75 14.60 6.23
C SER A 150 -9.78 13.49 6.17
N ASN A 151 -9.35 12.24 5.96
CA ASN A 151 -10.25 11.07 5.93
C ASN A 151 -10.98 10.90 7.26
N LEU A 152 -10.28 11.07 8.39
CA LEU A 152 -10.88 11.00 9.72
C LEU A 152 -11.95 12.10 9.94
N ALA A 153 -11.65 13.34 9.55
CA ALA A 153 -12.58 14.46 9.66
C ALA A 153 -13.84 14.23 8.80
N SER A 154 -13.66 13.76 7.56
CA SER A 154 -14.77 13.41 6.66
C SER A 154 -15.63 12.28 7.24
N PHE A 155 -15.00 11.25 7.82
CA PHE A 155 -15.72 10.15 8.48
C PHE A 155 -16.54 10.62 9.69
N GLN A 156 -15.96 11.49 10.53
CA GLN A 156 -16.68 12.09 11.66
C GLN A 156 -17.88 12.92 11.19
N GLN A 157 -17.71 13.70 10.13
CA GLN A 157 -18.80 14.49 9.55
C GLN A 157 -19.92 13.61 9.00
N ALA A 158 -19.59 12.53 8.28
CA ALA A 158 -20.57 11.57 7.80
C ALA A 158 -21.36 10.94 8.96
N ARG A 159 -20.68 10.56 10.06
CA ARG A 159 -21.33 10.02 11.27
C ARG A 159 -22.30 11.01 11.89
N LEU A 160 -21.96 12.30 11.97
CA LEU A 160 -22.84 13.34 12.51
C LEU A 160 -24.12 13.47 11.66
N ILE A 161 -24.00 13.48 10.34
CA ILE A 161 -25.13 13.57 9.41
C ILE A 161 -26.02 12.31 9.53
N HIS A 162 -25.42 11.12 9.55
CA HIS A 162 -26.17 9.86 9.75
C HIS A 162 -26.89 9.82 11.10
N GLY A 163 -26.21 10.24 12.17
CA GLY A 163 -26.80 10.34 13.51
C GLY A 163 -27.95 11.34 13.57
N HIS A 164 -27.82 12.49 12.89
CA HIS A 164 -28.87 13.51 12.78
C HIS A 164 -30.11 12.95 12.06
N ASN A 165 -29.93 12.23 10.94
CA ASN A 165 -31.04 11.60 10.21
C ASN A 165 -31.73 10.49 11.01
N ALA A 166 -30.97 9.66 11.74
CA ALA A 166 -31.52 8.62 12.60
C ALA A 166 -32.29 9.17 13.82
N SER A 167 -31.96 10.38 14.28
CA SER A 167 -32.71 11.07 15.34
C SER A 167 -34.02 11.67 14.83
N LYS A 168 -34.04 12.26 13.63
CA LYS A 168 -35.25 12.79 12.99
C LYS A 168 -36.23 11.69 12.55
N ALA A 169 -35.75 10.55 12.06
CA ALA A 169 -36.59 9.42 11.69
C ALA A 169 -37.37 8.84 12.90
N ARG A 170 -36.78 8.87 14.10
CA ARG A 170 -37.45 8.47 15.35
C ARG A 170 -38.56 9.45 15.76
N CYS A 171 -38.37 10.76 15.56
CA CYS A 171 -39.43 11.74 15.81
C CYS A 171 -40.59 11.62 14.82
N TRP A 172 -40.34 11.26 13.55
CA TRP A 172 -41.42 11.04 12.58
C TRP A 172 -42.31 9.84 12.94
N CYS A 173 -41.76 8.77 13.52
CA CYS A 173 -42.58 7.63 13.97
C CYS A 173 -43.45 7.96 15.18
N LEU A 174 -43.01 8.85 16.07
CA LEU A 174 -43.79 9.29 17.24
C LEU A 174 -44.87 10.33 16.92
N GLY A 175 -44.80 10.97 15.75
CA GLY A 175 -45.79 11.96 15.30
C GLY A 175 -47.00 11.39 14.55
N ILE A 176 -46.95 10.13 14.09
CA ILE A 176 -48.02 9.52 13.27
C ILE A 176 -49.12 8.84 14.12
N THR A 177 -48.90 8.59 15.42
CA THR A 177 -49.94 8.01 16.30
C THR A 177 -50.91 9.03 16.90
N ALA A 178 -50.85 10.31 16.52
CA ALA A 178 -51.63 11.37 17.16
C ALA A 178 -52.81 11.94 16.31
N TRP A 179 -53.05 11.46 15.09
CA TRP A 179 -54.21 11.85 14.28
C TRP A 179 -54.91 10.60 13.76
N GLY A 180 -55.87 10.12 14.55
CA GLY A 180 -56.68 8.93 14.26
C GLY A 180 -57.83 8.83 15.26
N MET A 181 -58.63 9.89 15.37
CA MET A 181 -59.99 9.90 15.89
C MET A 181 -60.82 10.89 15.07
#